data_AF-A0A2M7CHU5-F1
#
_entry.id   AF-A0A2M7CHU5-F1
#
_cell.length_a   1.000
_cell.length_b   1.000
_cell.length_c   1.000
_cell.angle_alpha   90.00
_cell.angle_beta   90.00
_cell.angle_gamma   90.00
#
_symmetry.space_group_name_H-M   'P 1'
#
loop_
_entity.id
_entity.type
_entity.pdbx_description
1 polymer ?
#
loop_
_entity_poly.entity_id
_entity_poly.type
_entity_poly.pdbx_seq_one_letter_code
_entity_poly.pdbx_strand_id
1 'polypeptide(L)'
;MKKKSREIEVFDMIVGGIGRIFSRPFQKIFSSGKKISWQEVEDEFRRLDGIMRLGGEAHFRQAVIEADNFLDKVLKSRGALGKTLGERLKNIEKKFNQVGYQSAWNGHKLRNRIVHEHQFELLSREAQKALSNLKNAIKDLV
;
A
#
# COMPACT_ATOMS: atom_id res chain seq x y z
N MET A 1 -35.18 -14.95 -26.69
CA MET A 1 -33.74 -15.31 -26.73
C MET A 1 -32.93 -14.05 -26.92
N LYS A 2 -32.17 -13.61 -25.91
CA LYS A 2 -31.42 -12.34 -25.89
C LYS A 2 -29.97 -12.58 -26.36
N LYS A 3 -29.56 -11.97 -27.47
CA LYS A 3 -28.14 -11.76 -27.83
C LYS A 3 -27.86 -10.27 -27.63
N LYS A 4 -27.12 -9.92 -26.58
CA LYS A 4 -26.58 -8.58 -26.37
C LYS A 4 -25.13 -8.72 -25.92
N SER A 5 -24.29 -7.81 -26.43
CA SER A 5 -22.95 -7.48 -25.94
C SER A 5 -21.82 -8.39 -26.43
N ARG A 6 -21.32 -8.11 -27.63
CA ARG A 6 -20.04 -8.63 -28.15
C ARG A 6 -19.03 -7.52 -28.49
N GLU A 7 -19.22 -6.32 -27.92
CA GLU A 7 -18.37 -5.13 -28.17
C GLU A 7 -17.58 -4.65 -26.94
N ILE A 8 -17.57 -5.41 -25.84
CA ILE A 8 -16.79 -5.05 -24.63
C ILE A 8 -15.42 -5.77 -24.61
N GLU A 9 -15.13 -6.68 -25.55
CA GLU A 9 -13.92 -7.51 -25.55
C GLU A 9 -12.68 -6.89 -26.22
N VAL A 10 -12.57 -5.56 -26.35
CA VAL A 10 -11.37 -4.90 -26.91
C VAL A 10 -10.59 -4.09 -25.87
N PHE A 11 -11.11 -3.93 -24.65
CA PHE A 11 -10.44 -3.13 -23.60
C PHE A 11 -9.59 -3.96 -22.61
N ASP A 12 -9.63 -5.30 -22.69
CA ASP A 12 -8.93 -6.20 -21.76
C ASP A 12 -7.51 -6.61 -22.21
N MET A 13 -6.96 -5.98 -23.25
CA MET A 13 -5.64 -6.31 -23.81
C MET A 13 -4.48 -5.42 -23.27
N ILE A 14 -4.65 -4.73 -22.14
CA ILE A 14 -3.56 -3.96 -21.49
C ILE A 14 -3.25 -4.45 -20.06
N VAL A 15 -4.04 -5.38 -19.49
CA VAL A 15 -3.84 -5.85 -18.10
C VAL A 15 -3.38 -7.33 -18.01
N GLY A 16 -3.15 -8.00 -19.14
CA GLY A 16 -2.87 -9.44 -19.20
C GLY A 16 -1.40 -9.89 -19.12
N GLY A 17 -0.43 -9.00 -18.83
CA GLY A 17 0.97 -9.27 -19.20
C GLY A 17 2.02 -9.50 -18.10
N ILE A 18 1.77 -9.22 -16.81
CA ILE A 18 2.81 -9.34 -15.75
C ILE A 18 2.25 -10.08 -14.54
N GLY A 19 1.64 -11.23 -14.80
CA GLY A 19 1.18 -12.17 -13.79
C GLY A 19 2.03 -13.42 -13.81
N ARG A 20 3.24 -13.35 -13.22
CA ARG A 20 4.06 -14.46 -12.66
C ARG A 20 5.52 -14.01 -12.55
N ILE A 21 5.97 -13.70 -11.34
CA ILE A 21 7.30 -13.94 -10.73
C ILE A 21 7.39 -13.03 -9.50
N PHE A 22 6.81 -13.54 -8.41
CA PHE A 22 7.17 -13.42 -7.00
C PHE A 22 6.05 -14.15 -6.27
N SER A 23 6.03 -15.46 -6.48
CA SER A 23 5.18 -16.39 -5.75
C SER A 23 5.54 -16.29 -4.26
N ARG A 24 4.65 -15.66 -3.50
CA ARG A 24 4.58 -15.75 -2.04
C ARG A 24 4.78 -17.20 -1.58
N PRO A 25 5.45 -17.41 -0.43
CA PRO A 25 4.97 -18.33 0.56
C PRO A 25 4.52 -17.51 1.77
N PHE A 26 3.32 -16.91 1.70
CA PHE A 26 2.66 -16.43 2.91
C PHE A 26 1.14 -16.40 2.70
N GLN A 27 0.58 -17.59 2.50
CA GLN A 27 -0.86 -17.87 2.57
C GLN A 27 -1.27 -18.43 3.95
N LYS A 28 -0.49 -18.16 5.00
CA LYS A 28 -0.91 -18.44 6.39
C LYS A 28 -0.64 -17.20 7.24
N ILE A 29 -1.71 -16.44 7.50
CA ILE A 29 -2.08 -15.73 8.74
C ILE A 29 -3.35 -14.96 8.33
N PHE A 30 -4.48 -15.65 8.30
CA PHE A 30 -5.75 -14.99 8.54
C PHE A 30 -5.83 -14.83 10.06
N SER A 31 -5.25 -13.75 10.62
CA SER A 31 -5.62 -13.34 11.97
C SER A 31 -6.84 -12.45 11.87
N SER A 32 -8.01 -13.06 11.72
CA SER A 32 -9.20 -12.49 12.34
C SER A 32 -8.94 -12.46 13.85
N GLY A 33 -8.75 -11.28 14.46
CA GLY A 33 -8.68 -11.21 15.92
C GLY A 33 -8.29 -9.88 16.54
N LYS A 34 -7.09 -9.35 16.27
CA LYS A 34 -6.56 -8.19 17.01
C LYS A 34 -6.56 -6.93 16.14
N LYS A 35 -7.33 -5.92 16.54
CA LYS A 35 -7.21 -4.57 15.99
C LYS A 35 -5.85 -3.99 16.41
N ILE A 36 -5.16 -3.35 15.48
CA ILE A 36 -3.92 -2.62 15.79
C ILE A 36 -4.28 -1.42 16.68
N SER A 37 -3.58 -1.31 17.81
CA SER A 37 -3.74 -0.22 18.78
C SER A 37 -2.97 1.05 18.35
N TRP A 38 -3.34 2.19 18.93
CA TRP A 38 -2.63 3.44 18.71
C TRP A 38 -1.17 3.39 19.16
N GLN A 39 -0.87 2.68 20.25
CA GLN A 39 0.50 2.48 20.72
C GLN A 39 1.36 1.74 19.69
N GLU A 40 0.82 0.65 19.09
CA GLU A 40 1.51 -0.09 18.02
C GLU A 40 1.77 0.80 16.78
N VAL A 41 0.87 1.74 16.47
CA VAL A 41 1.07 2.72 15.38
C VAL A 41 2.18 3.72 15.71
N GLU A 42 2.17 4.28 16.92
CA GLU A 42 3.17 5.25 17.35
C GLU A 42 4.58 4.66 17.42
N ASP A 43 4.69 3.43 17.92
CA ASP A 43 5.96 2.69 17.96
C ASP A 43 6.52 2.48 16.55
N GLU A 44 5.67 2.03 15.62
CA GLU A 44 6.07 1.84 14.24
C GLU A 44 6.44 3.16 13.56
N PHE A 45 5.71 4.24 13.83
CA PHE A 45 6.02 5.56 13.28
C PHE A 45 7.36 6.10 13.77
N ARG A 46 7.67 5.93 15.06
CA ARG A 46 8.97 6.30 15.63
C ARG A 46 10.10 5.51 14.99
N ARG A 47 9.89 4.20 14.78
CA ARG A 47 10.86 3.34 14.09
C ARG A 47 11.10 3.80 12.65
N LEU A 48 10.05 4.06 11.89
CA LEU A 48 10.14 4.54 10.50
C LEU A 48 10.81 5.92 10.38
N ASP A 49 10.53 6.83 11.33
CA ASP A 49 11.24 8.12 11.39
C ASP A 49 12.72 7.93 11.72
N GLY A 50 13.05 6.98 12.58
CA GLY A 50 14.43 6.59 12.86
C GLY A 50 15.17 6.16 11.60
N ILE A 51 14.58 5.28 10.79
CA ILE A 51 15.14 4.86 9.49
C ILE A 51 15.31 6.06 8.57
N MET A 52 14.29 6.92 8.45
CA MET A 52 14.35 8.10 7.58
C MET A 52 15.48 9.07 8.00
N ARG A 53 15.76 9.20 9.30
CA ARG A 53 16.83 10.06 9.85
C ARG A 53 18.24 9.55 9.57
N LEU A 54 18.44 8.25 9.34
CA LEU A 54 19.75 7.71 8.94
C LEU A 54 20.23 8.31 7.61
N GLY A 55 19.30 8.79 6.78
CA GLY A 55 19.61 9.46 5.52
C GLY A 55 20.05 8.50 4.42
N GLY A 56 20.16 9.01 3.20
CA GLY A 56 20.55 8.19 2.05
C GLY A 56 19.41 7.36 1.45
N GLU A 57 19.56 7.06 0.17
CA GLU A 57 18.47 6.52 -0.65
C GLU A 57 18.01 5.13 -0.19
N ALA A 58 18.92 4.25 0.22
CA ALA A 58 18.58 2.92 0.71
C ALA A 58 17.63 2.97 1.92
N HIS A 59 17.92 3.84 2.90
CA HIS A 59 17.09 4.04 4.08
C HIS A 59 15.75 4.70 3.74
N PHE A 60 15.73 5.64 2.78
CA PHE A 60 14.49 6.24 2.28
C PHE A 60 13.57 5.20 1.64
N ARG A 61 14.10 4.34 0.77
CA ARG A 61 13.35 3.25 0.14
C ARG A 61 12.80 2.28 1.18
N GLN A 62 13.64 1.88 2.13
CA GLN A 62 13.26 1.00 3.22
C GLN A 62 12.08 1.57 4.02
N ALA A 63 12.17 2.83 4.46
CA ALA A 63 11.11 3.47 5.24
C ALA A 63 9.78 3.53 4.48
N VAL A 64 9.79 3.85 3.18
CA VAL A 64 8.56 3.90 2.36
C VAL A 64 7.96 2.50 2.15
N ILE A 65 8.79 1.50 1.83
CA ILE A 65 8.32 0.12 1.63
C ILE A 65 7.72 -0.45 2.91
N GLU A 66 8.39 -0.26 4.05
CA GLU A 66 7.93 -0.77 5.33
C GLU A 66 6.65 -0.06 5.81
N ALA A 67 6.55 1.25 5.61
CA ALA A 67 5.32 2.00 5.90
C ALA A 67 4.12 1.49 5.08
N ASP A 68 4.32 1.18 3.79
CA ASP A 68 3.26 0.65 2.93
C ASP A 68 2.87 -0.79 3.31
N ASN A 69 3.84 -1.60 3.72
CA ASN A 69 3.57 -2.92 4.30
C ASN A 69 2.79 -2.83 5.63
N PHE A 70 3.10 -1.84 6.46
CA PHE A 70 2.37 -1.60 7.71
C PHE A 70 0.93 -1.13 7.43
N LEU A 71 0.71 -0.29 6.42
CA LEU A 71 -0.63 0.05 5.95
C LEU A 71 -1.44 -1.20 5.55
N ASP A 72 -0.86 -2.16 4.80
CA ASP A 72 -1.55 -3.42 4.48
C ASP A 72 -1.91 -4.24 5.73
N LYS A 73 -1.04 -4.26 6.76
CA LYS A 73 -1.36 -4.89 8.06
C LYS A 73 -2.54 -4.20 8.74
N VAL A 74 -2.56 -2.86 8.77
CA VAL A 74 -3.67 -2.07 9.34
C VAL A 74 -4.97 -2.36 8.57
N LEU A 75 -4.94 -2.32 7.25
CA LEU A 75 -6.09 -2.64 6.39
C LEU A 75 -6.65 -4.04 6.66
N LYS A 76 -5.79 -5.05 6.77
CA LYS A 76 -6.19 -6.42 7.14
C LYS A 76 -6.85 -6.46 8.52
N SER A 77 -6.29 -5.77 9.51
CA SER A 77 -6.89 -5.69 10.86
C SER A 77 -8.27 -5.01 10.87
N ARG A 78 -8.56 -4.18 9.86
CA ARG A 78 -9.84 -3.49 9.64
C ARG A 78 -10.81 -4.26 8.73
N GLY A 79 -10.45 -5.49 8.35
CA GLY A 79 -11.28 -6.39 7.53
C GLY A 79 -11.26 -6.07 6.04
N ALA A 80 -10.27 -5.32 5.54
CA ALA A 80 -10.15 -5.08 4.10
C ALA A 80 -9.90 -6.39 3.35
N LEU A 81 -10.71 -6.69 2.34
CA LEU A 81 -10.59 -7.90 1.51
C LEU A 81 -9.73 -7.62 0.26
N GLY A 82 -9.03 -8.63 -0.26
CA GLY A 82 -8.18 -8.49 -1.45
C GLY A 82 -6.91 -9.34 -1.36
N LYS A 83 -6.25 -9.58 -2.49
CA LYS A 83 -4.96 -10.28 -2.59
C LYS A 83 -3.78 -9.32 -2.52
N THR A 84 -3.96 -8.12 -3.04
CA THR A 84 -2.98 -7.02 -3.09
C THR A 84 -3.41 -5.86 -2.19
N LEU A 85 -2.47 -4.98 -1.84
CA LEU A 85 -2.78 -3.76 -1.10
C LEU A 85 -3.75 -2.88 -1.89
N GLY A 86 -3.51 -2.69 -3.19
CA GLY A 86 -4.40 -1.92 -4.07
C GLY A 86 -5.83 -2.46 -4.12
N GLU A 87 -6.02 -3.78 -4.17
CA GLU A 87 -7.37 -4.39 -4.03
C GLU A 87 -7.99 -4.09 -2.67
N ARG A 88 -7.22 -4.19 -1.59
CA ARG A 88 -7.71 -3.86 -0.24
C ARG A 88 -8.15 -2.42 -0.13
N LEU A 89 -7.38 -1.47 -0.65
CA LEU A 89 -7.74 -0.05 -0.67
C LEU A 89 -9.08 0.18 -1.39
N LYS A 90 -9.24 -0.38 -2.60
CA LYS A 90 -10.50 -0.28 -3.35
C LYS A 90 -11.69 -0.83 -2.54
N ASN A 91 -11.50 -1.98 -1.89
CA ASN A 91 -12.58 -2.65 -1.17
C ASN A 91 -12.96 -2.01 0.18
N ILE A 92 -12.08 -1.17 0.75
CA ILE A 92 -12.30 -0.53 2.06
C ILE A 92 -12.52 0.99 1.97
N GLU A 93 -12.63 1.55 0.76
CA GLU A 93 -12.78 2.99 0.49
C GLU A 93 -13.80 3.67 1.41
N LYS A 94 -14.96 3.04 1.65
CA LYS A 94 -16.03 3.59 2.51
C LYS A 94 -15.66 3.73 4.00
N LYS A 95 -14.56 3.14 4.45
CA LYS A 95 -14.06 3.29 5.83
C LYS A 95 -12.96 4.34 5.96
N PHE A 96 -12.54 4.96 4.86
CA PHE A 96 -11.62 6.09 4.87
C PHE A 96 -12.40 7.41 4.82
N ASN A 97 -11.79 8.46 5.35
CA ASN A 97 -12.08 9.80 4.90
C ASN A 97 -11.38 10.08 3.55
N GLN A 98 -11.89 11.04 2.77
CA GLN A 98 -11.39 11.32 1.42
C GLN A 98 -9.88 11.64 1.40
N VAL A 99 -9.39 12.35 2.41
CA VAL A 99 -7.97 12.76 2.52
C VAL A 99 -7.08 11.56 2.81
N GLY A 100 -7.46 10.73 3.80
CA GLY A 100 -6.76 9.51 4.17
C GLY A 100 -6.68 8.51 3.02
N TYR A 101 -7.78 8.34 2.28
CA TYR A 101 -7.82 7.47 1.11
C TYR A 101 -6.84 7.93 0.02
N GLN A 102 -6.84 9.23 -0.29
CA GLN A 102 -5.93 9.78 -1.30
C GLN A 102 -4.47 9.68 -0.85
N SER A 103 -4.20 9.94 0.43
CA SER A 103 -2.88 9.75 1.01
C SER A 103 -2.39 8.30 0.89
N ALA A 104 -3.26 7.31 1.14
CA ALA A 104 -2.92 5.89 0.99
C ALA A 104 -2.47 5.58 -0.44
N TRP A 105 -3.23 6.01 -1.44
CA TRP A 105 -2.90 5.81 -2.86
C TRP A 105 -1.62 6.53 -3.28
N ASN A 106 -1.40 7.75 -2.82
CA ASN A 106 -0.21 8.52 -3.17
C ASN A 106 1.06 7.83 -2.65
N GLY A 107 1.03 7.34 -1.40
CA GLY A 107 2.13 6.58 -0.82
C GLY A 107 2.37 5.26 -1.56
N HIS A 108 1.29 4.49 -1.79
CA HIS A 108 1.35 3.20 -2.47
C HIS A 108 1.91 3.31 -3.89
N LYS A 109 1.52 4.34 -4.65
CA LYS A 109 2.05 4.59 -6.00
C LYS A 109 3.56 4.82 -5.98
N LEU A 110 4.08 5.67 -5.08
CA LEU A 110 5.53 5.87 -4.98
C LEU A 110 6.24 4.57 -4.60
N ARG A 111 5.69 3.80 -3.66
CA ARG A 111 6.24 2.48 -3.31
C ARG A 111 6.32 1.56 -4.52
N ASN A 112 5.29 1.51 -5.37
CA ASN A 112 5.30 0.68 -6.57
C ASN A 112 6.42 1.10 -7.53
N ARG A 113 6.65 2.41 -7.70
CA ARG A 113 7.76 2.92 -8.52
C ARG A 113 9.12 2.46 -7.97
N ILE A 114 9.33 2.58 -6.65
CA ILE A 114 10.56 2.14 -5.97
C ILE A 114 10.92 0.68 -6.27
N VAL A 115 9.91 -0.19 -6.38
CA VAL A 115 10.12 -1.65 -6.55
C VAL A 115 10.18 -2.06 -8.04
N HIS A 116 9.45 -1.38 -8.92
CA HIS A 116 9.28 -1.82 -10.31
C HIS A 116 10.13 -1.04 -11.33
N GLU A 117 10.62 0.15 -10.98
CA GLU A 117 11.45 0.97 -11.88
C GLU A 117 12.94 0.77 -11.56
N HIS A 118 13.69 0.14 -12.48
CA HIS A 118 15.11 -0.24 -12.28
C HIS A 118 16.10 0.93 -12.15
N GLN A 119 15.70 2.15 -12.48
CA GLN A 119 16.54 3.37 -12.44
C GLN A 119 15.85 4.53 -11.72
N PHE A 120 14.82 4.24 -10.92
CA PHE A 120 14.10 5.29 -10.22
C PHE A 120 14.94 5.82 -9.06
N GLU A 121 15.51 7.01 -9.18
CA GLU A 121 16.20 7.68 -8.07
C GLU A 121 15.17 8.27 -7.11
N LEU A 122 15.25 7.88 -5.83
CA LEU A 122 14.33 8.36 -4.81
C LEU A 122 14.91 9.58 -4.07
N LEU A 123 14.32 10.75 -4.31
CA LEU A 123 14.70 11.97 -3.59
C LEU A 123 14.19 11.95 -2.14
N SER A 124 14.97 12.53 -1.22
CA SER A 124 14.59 12.61 0.21
C SER A 124 13.23 13.27 0.41
N ARG A 125 12.93 14.35 -0.33
CA ARG A 125 11.63 15.05 -0.23
C ARG A 125 10.46 14.17 -0.67
N GLU A 126 10.64 13.36 -1.72
CA GLU A 126 9.60 12.43 -2.19
C GLU A 126 9.38 11.32 -1.17
N ALA A 127 10.45 10.77 -0.60
CA ALA A 127 10.38 9.76 0.44
C ALA A 127 9.67 10.29 1.70
N GLN A 128 10.01 11.49 2.17
CA GLN A 128 9.37 12.13 3.31
C GLN A 128 7.88 12.39 3.04
N LYS A 129 7.53 12.86 1.84
CA LYS A 129 6.13 13.09 1.44
C LYS A 129 5.34 11.78 1.39
N ALA A 130 5.91 10.71 0.85
CA ALA A 130 5.26 9.40 0.82
C ALA A 130 5.09 8.79 2.20
N LEU A 131 6.12 8.88 3.05
CA LEU A 131 6.03 8.43 4.44
C LEU A 131 4.92 9.18 5.19
N SER A 132 4.86 10.51 5.04
CA SER A 132 3.80 11.33 5.63
C SER A 132 2.40 10.93 5.14
N ASN A 133 2.24 10.70 3.84
CA ASN A 133 1.00 10.20 3.26
C ASN A 133 0.59 8.84 3.84
N LEU A 134 1.51 7.88 3.92
CA LEU A 134 1.22 6.56 4.49
C LEU A 134 0.85 6.67 5.97
N LYS A 135 1.53 7.51 6.74
CA LYS A 135 1.21 7.79 8.14
C LYS A 135 -0.19 8.38 8.31
N ASN A 136 -0.58 9.34 7.47
CA ASN A 136 -1.91 9.94 7.51
C ASN A 136 -3.00 8.93 7.19
N ALA A 137 -2.78 8.08 6.18
CA ALA A 137 -3.71 6.99 5.85
C ALA A 137 -3.88 6.00 7.01
N ILE A 138 -2.79 5.63 7.67
CA ILE A 138 -2.83 4.73 8.83
C ILE A 138 -3.58 5.36 9.99
N LYS A 139 -3.34 6.65 10.29
CA LYS A 139 -4.07 7.38 11.34
C LYS A 139 -5.56 7.44 11.06
N ASP A 140 -5.97 7.67 9.82
CA ASP A 140 -7.40 7.70 9.46
C ASP A 140 -8.08 6.33 9.65
N LEU A 141 -7.33 5.25 9.47
CA LEU A 141 -7.85 3.91 9.62
C LEU A 141 -7.93 3.44 11.06
N VAL A 142 -7.21 4.04 12.01
CA VAL A 142 -7.10 3.55 13.39
C VAL A 142 -8.15 4.17 14.29
#